data_AF-A0A814TVF3-F1
#
_entry.id   AF-A0A814TVF3-F1
#
_cell.length_a   1.000
_cell.length_b   1.000
_cell.length_c   1.000
_cell.angle_alpha   90.00
_cell.angle_beta   90.00
_cell.angle_gamma   90.00
#
_symmetry.space_group_name_H-M   'P 1'
#
loop_
_entity.id
_entity.type
_entity.pdbx_description
1 polymer ?
#
loop_
_entity_poly.entity_id
_entity_poly.type
_entity_poly.pdbx_seq_one_letter_code
_entity_poly.pdbx_strand_id
1 'polypeptide(L)'
;MRSNLDPFGFYSDAEIWNALEQIQLKTFVKDRMSHGLHSLVNENGSNLTTANINNITDELIQKAIRDKFKECTVLTIVHRLRTIIDNDCIMCLVMEFTLLVEQTGLAEAEYLRTLANSSE
;
A
#
# COMPACT_ATOMS: atom_id res chain seq x y z
N MET A 1 -7.89 13.95 -10.21
CA MET A 1 -7.35 13.15 -9.10
C MET A 1 -8.13 13.47 -7.85
N ARG A 2 -8.46 14.75 -7.62
CA ARG A 2 -9.37 15.19 -6.55
C ARG A 2 -10.61 14.33 -6.41
N SER A 3 -11.31 14.07 -7.52
CA SER A 3 -12.50 13.20 -7.59
C SER A 3 -12.27 11.78 -7.06
N ASN A 4 -11.04 11.27 -7.09
CA ASN A 4 -10.71 9.93 -6.61
C ASN A 4 -10.34 9.94 -5.12
N LEU A 5 -9.76 11.05 -4.63
CA LEU A 5 -9.35 11.21 -3.24
C LEU A 5 -10.50 11.71 -2.35
N ASP A 6 -11.35 12.55 -2.90
CA ASP A 6 -12.49 13.16 -2.23
C ASP A 6 -13.67 13.31 -3.22
N PRO A 7 -14.38 12.21 -3.53
CA PRO A 7 -15.51 12.23 -4.46
C PRO A 7 -16.70 13.08 -3.97
N PHE A 8 -16.79 13.32 -2.66
CA PHE A 8 -17.92 14.02 -2.03
C PHE A 8 -17.61 15.47 -1.66
N GLY A 9 -16.35 15.89 -1.77
CA GLY A 9 -15.96 17.27 -1.50
C GLY A 9 -15.89 17.61 0.00
N PHE A 10 -15.62 16.64 0.87
CA PHE A 10 -15.55 16.85 2.32
C PHE A 10 -14.27 17.56 2.76
N TYR A 11 -13.21 17.53 1.96
CA TYR A 11 -11.90 18.03 2.35
C TYR A 11 -11.45 19.20 1.47
N SER A 12 -10.77 20.16 2.08
CA SER A 12 -10.12 21.26 1.37
C SER A 12 -8.88 20.77 0.62
N ASP A 13 -8.49 21.50 -0.42
CA ASP A 13 -7.26 21.18 -1.17
C ASP A 13 -6.02 21.19 -0.27
N ALA A 14 -5.98 22.06 0.75
CA ALA A 14 -4.87 22.11 1.70
C ALA A 14 -4.75 20.81 2.51
N GLU A 15 -5.87 20.25 2.97
CA GLU A 15 -5.90 18.97 3.69
C GLU A 15 -5.48 17.82 2.80
N ILE A 16 -5.96 17.79 1.55
CA ILE A 16 -5.59 16.77 0.57
C ILE A 16 -4.08 16.87 0.25
N TRP A 17 -3.54 18.08 0.09
CA TRP A 17 -2.11 18.28 -0.13
C TRP A 17 -1.26 17.85 1.07
N ASN A 18 -1.72 18.08 2.29
CA ASN A 18 -1.05 17.62 3.51
C ASN A 18 -1.04 16.08 3.59
N ALA A 19 -2.14 15.43 3.23
CA ALA A 19 -2.19 13.97 3.16
C ALA A 19 -1.23 13.40 2.09
N LEU A 20 -1.19 14.01 0.90
CA LEU A 20 -0.27 13.62 -0.17
C LEU A 20 1.21 13.85 0.20
N GLU A 21 1.51 14.84 1.05
CA GLU A 21 2.86 15.10 1.56
C GLU A 21 3.33 13.99 2.50
N GLN A 22 2.45 13.52 3.41
CA GLN A 22 2.74 12.44 4.35
C GLN A 22 3.13 11.13 3.64
N ILE A 23 2.62 10.91 2.43
CA ILE A 23 2.92 9.72 1.61
C ILE A 23 3.88 10.02 0.45
N GLN A 24 4.55 11.17 0.47
CA GLN A 24 5.55 11.59 -0.53
C GLN A 24 5.04 11.67 -1.98
N LEU A 25 3.72 11.74 -2.19
CA LEU A 25 3.12 11.90 -3.52
C LEU A 25 2.94 13.36 -3.92
N LYS A 26 3.07 14.31 -2.99
CA LYS A 26 2.86 15.74 -3.27
C LYS A 26 3.75 16.28 -4.41
N THR A 27 5.04 15.96 -4.39
CA THR A 27 5.99 16.39 -5.44
C THR A 27 5.66 15.73 -6.78
N PHE A 28 5.37 14.43 -6.78
CA PHE A 28 4.93 13.71 -7.97
C PHE A 28 3.71 14.38 -8.63
N VAL A 29 2.66 14.67 -7.86
CA VAL A 29 1.44 15.30 -8.41
C VAL A 29 1.72 16.72 -8.92
N LYS A 30 2.58 17.49 -8.24
CA LYS A 30 2.95 18.84 -8.68
C LYS A 30 3.81 18.85 -9.95
N ASP A 31 4.78 17.94 -10.04
CA ASP A 31 5.80 17.98 -11.09
C ASP A 31 5.40 17.20 -12.34
N ARG A 32 4.56 16.16 -12.19
CA ARG A 32 4.19 15.26 -13.29
C ARG A 32 2.79 15.50 -13.84
N MET A 33 1.90 16.18 -13.10
CA MET A 33 0.54 16.42 -13.57
C MET A 33 0.31 17.88 -13.93
N SER A 34 -0.08 18.13 -15.18
CA SER A 34 -0.27 19.47 -15.74
C SER A 34 -1.27 20.34 -14.99
N HIS A 35 -2.26 19.74 -14.32
CA HIS A 35 -3.29 20.45 -13.54
C HIS A 35 -3.27 20.07 -12.05
N GLY A 36 -2.17 19.49 -11.56
CA GLY A 36 -2.03 19.04 -10.18
C GLY A 36 -3.20 18.17 -9.72
N LEU A 37 -3.81 18.52 -8.58
CA LEU A 37 -4.93 17.79 -7.98
C LEU A 37 -6.17 17.69 -8.89
N HIS A 38 -6.39 18.69 -9.76
CA HIS A 38 -7.53 18.74 -10.69
C HIS A 38 -7.29 17.94 -11.98
N SER A 39 -6.10 17.38 -12.19
CA SER A 39 -5.80 16.57 -13.38
C SER A 39 -6.68 15.33 -13.42
N LEU A 40 -7.29 15.01 -14.56
CA LEU A 40 -8.07 13.78 -14.70
C LEU A 40 -7.16 12.56 -14.55
N VAL A 41 -7.65 11.54 -13.84
CA VAL A 41 -6.98 10.23 -13.80
C VAL A 41 -7.60 9.42 -14.92
N ASN A 42 -6.78 8.97 -15.86
CA ASN A 42 -7.25 8.19 -17.00
C ASN A 42 -7.78 6.83 -16.54
N GLU A 43 -8.59 6.20 -17.38
CA GLU A 43 -9.01 4.81 -17.18
C GLU A 43 -7.78 3.92 -16.90
N ASN A 44 -7.92 3.04 -15.90
CA ASN A 44 -6.87 2.16 -15.38
C ASN A 44 -5.62 2.88 -14.83
N GLY A 45 -5.69 4.19 -14.58
CA GLY A 45 -4.60 4.96 -13.99
C GLY A 45 -3.37 5.08 -14.89
N SER A 46 -3.51 5.01 -16.22
CA SER A 46 -2.38 5.02 -17.17
C SER A 46 -1.44 6.25 -17.08
N ASN A 47 -1.94 7.37 -16.54
CA ASN A 47 -1.14 8.56 -16.26
C ASN A 47 -0.49 8.56 -14.86
N LEU A 48 -0.81 7.56 -14.03
CA LEU A 48 -0.23 7.28 -12.72
C LEU A 48 0.73 6.07 -12.75
N THR A 49 0.62 5.17 -13.73
CA THR A 49 1.38 3.92 -13.80
C THR A 49 2.89 4.10 -14.02
N THR A 50 3.34 5.24 -14.54
CA THR A 50 4.76 5.62 -14.59
C THR A 50 5.29 6.09 -13.23
N ALA A 51 4.45 6.24 -12.20
CA ALA A 51 4.88 6.19 -10.81
C ALA A 51 5.23 4.73 -10.50
N ASN A 52 6.43 4.32 -10.91
CA ASN A 52 6.99 3.04 -10.55
C ASN A 52 6.82 2.86 -9.04
N ILE A 53 6.08 1.83 -8.61
CA ILE A 53 5.99 1.44 -7.20
C ILE A 53 7.38 0.89 -6.84
N ASN A 54 8.31 1.81 -6.62
CA ASN A 54 9.65 1.52 -6.16
C ASN A 54 9.52 0.85 -4.79
N ASN A 55 10.48 0.00 -4.43
CA ASN A 55 10.51 -0.63 -3.09
C ASN A 55 10.43 0.42 -1.94
N ILE A 56 10.85 1.66 -2.20
CA ILE A 56 10.74 2.82 -1.30
C ILE A 56 9.28 3.20 -1.04
N THR A 57 8.43 3.22 -2.07
CA THR A 57 7.00 3.55 -1.92
C THR A 57 6.28 2.47 -1.12
N ASP A 58 6.65 1.20 -1.31
CA ASP A 58 6.10 0.07 -0.56
C ASP A 58 6.45 0.19 0.94
N GLU A 59 7.69 0.54 1.27
CA GLU A 59 8.13 0.78 2.64
C GLU A 59 7.37 1.94 3.30
N LEU A 60 7.13 3.04 2.57
CA LEU A 60 6.36 4.18 3.05
C LEU A 60 4.90 3.82 3.29
N ILE A 61 4.27 3.07 2.39
CA ILE A 61 2.89 2.59 2.54
C ILE A 61 2.78 1.69 3.78
N GLN A 62 3.69 0.73 3.91
CA GLN A 62 3.71 -0.15 5.09
C GLN A 62 3.88 0.64 6.39
N LYS A 63 4.78 1.63 6.40
CA LYS A 63 4.97 2.50 7.57
C LYS A 63 3.73 3.32 7.90
N ALA A 64 3.06 3.89 6.89
CA ALA A 64 1.83 4.66 7.09
C ALA A 64 0.69 3.79 7.62
N ILE A 65 0.53 2.57 7.09
CA ILE A 65 -0.47 1.62 7.58
C ILE A 65 -0.20 1.29 9.06
N ARG A 66 1.04 0.93 9.40
CA ARG A 66 1.42 0.64 10.79
C ARG A 66 1.23 1.82 11.73
N ASP A 67 1.50 3.05 11.28
CA ASP A 67 1.38 4.22 12.16
C ASP A 67 -0.08 4.64 12.38
N LYS A 68 -0.90 4.62 11.32
CA LYS A 68 -2.29 5.09 11.36
C LYS A 68 -3.29 4.06 11.88
N PHE A 69 -2.98 2.77 11.79
CA PHE A 69 -3.93 1.68 12.12
C PHE A 69 -3.46 0.80 13.29
N LYS A 70 -2.68 1.33 14.24
CA LYS A 70 -2.16 0.58 15.41
C LYS A 70 -3.24 -0.12 16.23
N GLU A 71 -4.43 0.47 16.29
CA GLU A 71 -5.57 -0.03 17.07
C GLU A 71 -6.63 -0.71 16.20
N CYS A 72 -6.33 -0.98 14.93
CA CYS A 72 -7.25 -1.63 14.00
C CYS A 72 -6.71 -3.00 13.57
N THR A 73 -7.61 -3.96 13.35
CA THR A 73 -7.24 -5.22 12.70
C THR A 73 -7.01 -4.97 11.22
N VAL A 74 -5.78 -5.20 10.73
CA VAL A 74 -5.40 -5.03 9.33
C VAL A 74 -5.20 -6.40 8.68
N LEU A 75 -6.09 -6.77 7.76
CA LEU A 75 -5.94 -7.97 6.92
C LEU A 75 -5.25 -7.59 5.60
N THR A 76 -4.10 -8.20 5.33
CA THR A 76 -3.28 -7.89 4.15
C THR A 76 -3.14 -9.12 3.26
N ILE A 77 -3.57 -9.03 1.99
CA ILE A 77 -3.39 -10.08 0.97
C ILE A 77 -2.27 -9.64 0.04
N VAL A 78 -1.17 -10.40 -0.01
CA VAL A 78 0.02 -10.02 -0.81
C VAL A 78 0.67 -11.21 -1.50
N HIS A 79 1.29 -10.93 -2.64
CA HIS A 79 2.11 -11.89 -3.39
C HIS A 79 3.63 -11.70 -3.16
N ARG A 80 4.04 -10.64 -2.45
CA ARG A 80 5.45 -10.34 -2.14
C ARG A 80 5.69 -10.56 -0.65
N LEU A 81 6.63 -11.46 -0.33
CA LEU A 81 6.96 -11.85 1.05
C LEU A 81 7.52 -10.70 1.91
N ARG A 82 8.20 -9.72 1.31
CA ARG A 82 8.81 -8.57 2.01
C ARG A 82 7.77 -7.68 2.74
N THR A 83 6.52 -7.71 2.32
CA THR A 83 5.40 -6.96 2.93
C THR A 83 4.82 -7.67 4.16
N ILE A 84 5.17 -8.94 4.37
CA ILE A 84 4.56 -9.85 5.35
C ILE A 84 5.37 -9.90 6.66
N ILE A 85 6.68 -9.64 6.58
CA ILE A 85 7.66 -9.94 7.63
C ILE A 85 7.36 -9.23 8.96
N ASP A 86 6.74 -8.05 8.97
CA ASP A 86 6.57 -7.27 10.19
C ASP A 86 5.16 -7.33 10.82
N ASN A 87 4.29 -8.24 10.38
CA ASN A 87 2.93 -8.35 10.94
C ASN A 87 2.89 -9.17 12.24
N ASP A 88 2.03 -8.78 13.18
CA ASP A 88 1.87 -9.47 14.48
C ASP A 88 1.40 -10.93 14.32
N CYS A 89 0.49 -11.16 13.37
CA CYS A 89 0.03 -12.48 12.96
C CYS A 89 0.15 -12.59 11.45
N ILE A 90 0.80 -13.66 10.98
CA ILE A 90 0.91 -14.00 9.56
C ILE A 90 0.04 -15.23 9.33
N MET A 91 -0.96 -15.11 8.46
CA MET A 91 -1.80 -16.21 8.04
C MET A 91 -1.57 -16.45 6.53
N CYS A 92 -1.03 -17.61 6.19
CA CYS A 92 -0.80 -17.98 4.81
C CYS A 92 -2.05 -18.68 4.27
N LEU A 93 -2.68 -18.12 3.25
CA LEU A 93 -3.83 -18.70 2.57
C LEU A 93 -3.39 -19.20 1.19
N VAL A 94 -3.25 -20.51 1.07
CA VAL A 94 -3.02 -21.17 -0.23
C VAL A 94 -4.38 -21.47 -0.84
N MET A 95 -4.78 -20.70 -1.85
CA MET A 95 -5.95 -21.04 -2.67
C MET A 95 -5.56 -22.07 -3.72
N GLU A 96 -5.47 -23.34 -3.32
CA GLU A 96 -5.57 -24.45 -4.26
C GLU A 96 -7.06 -24.79 -4.42
N PHE A 97 -7.56 -24.68 -5.66
CA PHE A 97 -8.89 -25.09 -6.11
C PHE A 97 -9.97 -25.19 -5.00
N THR A 98 -10.69 -24.10 -4.76
CA THR A 98 -11.96 -24.05 -4.03
C THR A 98 -11.94 -24.36 -2.53
N LEU A 99 -10.78 -24.66 -1.92
CA LEU A 99 -10.65 -24.88 -0.47
C LEU A 99 -9.76 -23.81 0.19
N LEU A 100 -10.26 -23.21 1.26
CA LEU A 100 -9.50 -22.30 2.10
C LEU A 100 -8.81 -23.12 3.18
N VAL A 101 -7.50 -23.29 3.06
CA VAL A 101 -6.68 -23.94 4.09
C VAL A 101 -6.07 -22.84 4.96
N GLU A 102 -6.50 -22.77 6.23
CA GLU A 102 -5.86 -21.95 7.24
C GLU A 102 -4.63 -22.70 7.77
N GLN A 103 -3.43 -22.20 7.51
CA GLN A 103 -2.21 -22.69 8.17
C GLN A 103 -1.66 -21.59 9.08
N THR A 104 -2.02 -21.66 10.36
CA THR A 104 -1.46 -20.85 11.43
C THR A 104 -0.39 -21.66 12.16
N GLY A 105 0.84 -21.65 11.65
CA GLY A 105 2.00 -22.24 12.31
C GLY A 105 3.08 -21.19 12.55
N LEU A 106 3.39 -20.88 13.82
CA LEU A 106 4.45 -19.94 14.21
C LEU A 106 5.81 -20.28 13.56
N ALA A 107 6.13 -21.57 13.43
CA ALA A 107 7.37 -22.04 12.80
C ALA A 107 7.46 -21.74 11.29
N GLU A 108 6.34 -21.80 10.58
CA GLU A 108 6.31 -21.53 9.13
C GLU A 108 6.35 -20.02 8.85
N ALA A 109 5.72 -19.22 9.72
CA ALA A 109 5.84 -17.78 9.69
C ALA A 109 7.30 -17.33 9.90
N GLU A 110 8.02 -17.93 10.86
CA GLU A 110 9.45 -17.67 11.06
C GLU A 110 10.33 -18.15 9.89
N TYR A 111 9.99 -19.28 9.28
CA TYR A 111 10.68 -19.78 8.09
C TYR A 111 10.52 -18.82 6.89
N LEU A 112 9.29 -18.35 6.63
CA LEU A 112 9.00 -17.36 5.58
C LEU A 112 9.69 -16.01 5.87
N ARG A 113 9.75 -15.58 7.14
CA ARG A 113 10.54 -14.40 7.54
C ARG A 113 12.01 -14.57 7.22
N THR A 114 12.57 -15.75 7.48
CA THR A 114 13.99 -16.07 7.21
C THR A 114 14.29 -16.06 5.72
N LEU A 115 13.46 -16.69 4.89
CA LEU A 115 13.58 -16.70 3.43
C LEU A 115 13.46 -15.30 2.81
N ALA A 116 12.55 -14.48 3.32
CA ALA A 116 12.35 -13.13 2.83
C ALA A 116 13.51 -12.19 3.18
N ASN A 117 14.20 -12.45 4.29
CA ASN A 117 15.42 -11.75 4.71
C ASN A 117 16.71 -12.30 4.06
N SER A 118 16.69 -13.52 3.51
CA SER A 118 17.86 -14.14 2.86
C SER A 118 17.98 -13.86 1.36
N SER A 119 17.08 -13.07 0.79
CA SER A 119 17.02 -12.76 -0.65
C SER A 119 17.69 -11.41 -1.01
N GLU A 120 18.79 -11.06 -0.33
CA GLU A 120 19.71 -9.97 -0.73
C GLU A 120 20.67 -10.40 -1.85
#